data_AF-A0A7C5KFK3-F1
#
_entry.id   AF-A0A7C5KFK3-F1
#
_cell.length_a   1.000
_cell.length_b   1.000
_cell.length_c   1.000
_cell.angle_alpha   90.00
_cell.angle_beta   90.00
_cell.angle_gamma   90.00
#
_symmetry.space_group_name_H-M   'P 1'
#
loop_
_entity.id
_entity.type
_entity.pdbx_description
1 polymer ?
#
loop_
_entity_poly.entity_id
_entity_poly.type
_entity_poly.pdbx_seq_one_letter_code
_entity_poly.pdbx_strand_id
1 'polypeptide(L)'
;GLARHLPGLLNHHVAVREWGDQVVFLHRILEGGTDKSYGIHVARLAGVPDRVIERAREILEDLEEGAERVRKAVEAPRKGPRQAFLFELPPDPALEKLKKLDLERLSPLDALLALKELQELAGGRRKGRGAPRKRGRPGKEGEKEEGQGTGRTLFES
;
A
#
# COMPACT_ATOMS: atom_id res chain seq x y z
N GLY A 1 -8.85 -15.27 -14.58
CA GLY A 1 -10.28 -15.38 -14.19
C GLY A 1 -10.91 -16.50 -14.99
N LEU A 2 -11.75 -17.32 -14.36
CA LEU A 2 -12.37 -18.51 -14.97
C LEU A 2 -13.18 -18.19 -16.23
N ALA A 3 -13.81 -17.01 -16.28
CA ALA A 3 -14.55 -16.50 -17.43
C ALA A 3 -13.74 -16.46 -18.75
N ARG A 4 -12.40 -16.39 -18.67
CA ARG A 4 -11.52 -16.40 -19.86
C ARG A 4 -11.35 -17.78 -20.49
N HIS A 5 -11.72 -18.85 -19.78
CA HIS A 5 -11.47 -20.23 -20.17
C HIS A 5 -12.75 -21.05 -20.37
N LEU A 6 -13.90 -20.52 -19.96
CA LEU A 6 -15.19 -21.20 -20.01
C LEU A 6 -16.19 -20.32 -20.78
N PRO A 7 -16.61 -20.70 -22.01
CA PRO A 7 -17.38 -19.85 -22.91
C PRO A 7 -18.82 -19.54 -22.43
N GLY A 8 -19.31 -20.25 -21.42
CA GLY A 8 -20.63 -20.01 -20.80
C GLY A 8 -20.60 -19.25 -19.48
N LEU A 9 -19.43 -18.74 -19.04
CA LEU A 9 -19.28 -18.13 -17.73
C LEU A 9 -18.92 -16.65 -17.86
N LEU A 10 -19.78 -15.78 -17.32
CA LEU A 10 -19.59 -14.33 -17.30
C LEU A 10 -19.42 -13.83 -15.87
N ASN A 11 -18.45 -12.93 -15.67
CA ASN A 11 -18.29 -12.23 -14.41
C ASN A 11 -19.11 -10.95 -14.41
N HIS A 12 -19.77 -10.66 -13.30
CA HIS A 12 -20.44 -9.40 -13.05
C HIS A 12 -20.11 -8.92 -11.64
N HIS A 13 -20.20 -7.61 -11.41
CA HIS A 13 -20.03 -6.99 -10.10
C HIS A 13 -21.01 -5.84 -9.90
N VAL A 14 -21.21 -5.43 -8.64
CA VAL A 14 -22.03 -4.26 -8.31
C VAL A 14 -21.16 -3.01 -8.44
N ALA A 15 -21.69 -1.96 -9.07
CA ALA A 15 -21.04 -0.68 -9.20
C ALA A 15 -20.94 0.03 -7.85
N VAL A 16 -19.75 0.53 -7.55
CA VAL A 16 -19.41 1.15 -6.27
C VAL A 16 -18.70 2.48 -6.51
N ARG A 17 -19.02 3.50 -5.71
CA ARG A 17 -18.31 4.79 -5.70
C ARG A 17 -17.65 5.02 -4.34
N GLU A 18 -16.36 5.32 -4.36
CA GLU A 18 -15.56 5.65 -3.18
C GLU A 18 -15.51 7.17 -2.98
N TRP A 19 -15.70 7.62 -1.75
CA TRP A 19 -15.51 9.02 -1.35
C TRP A 19 -14.82 9.05 0.01
N GLY A 20 -13.50 9.27 0.01
CA GLY A 20 -12.70 9.19 1.23
C GLY A 20 -12.82 7.81 1.88
N ASP A 21 -13.24 7.78 3.15
CA ASP A 21 -13.47 6.55 3.93
C ASP A 21 -14.88 5.94 3.75
N GLN A 22 -15.69 6.49 2.85
CA GLN A 22 -17.05 6.04 2.60
C GLN A 22 -17.20 5.37 1.24
N VAL A 23 -18.13 4.42 1.18
CA VAL A 23 -18.43 3.61 0.01
C VAL A 23 -19.93 3.68 -0.25
N VAL A 24 -20.30 4.01 -1.48
CA VAL A 24 -21.69 4.09 -1.93
C VAL A 24 -21.94 3.02 -2.98
N PHE A 25 -22.90 2.13 -2.72
CA PHE A 25 -23.34 1.13 -3.68
C PHE A 25 -24.37 1.76 -4.62
N LEU A 26 -24.11 1.70 -5.93
CA LEU A 26 -24.95 2.37 -6.94
C LEU A 26 -26.13 1.50 -7.42
N HIS A 27 -26.33 0.31 -6.83
CA HIS A 27 -27.35 -0.68 -7.21
C HIS A 27 -27.40 -1.00 -8.71
N ARG A 28 -26.27 -0.86 -9.39
CA ARG A 28 -26.11 -1.17 -10.81
C ARG A 28 -25.17 -2.34 -10.95
N ILE A 29 -25.52 -3.31 -11.79
CA ILE A 29 -24.63 -4.43 -12.13
C ILE A 29 -23.81 -4.04 -13.36
N LEU A 30 -22.51 -4.32 -13.32
CA LEU A 30 -21.58 -4.11 -14.42
C LEU A 30 -20.92 -5.44 -14.80
N GLU A 31 -20.61 -5.59 -16.08
CA GLU A 31 -19.85 -6.72 -16.59
C GLU A 31 -18.39 -6.66 -16.10
N GLY A 32 -17.77 -7.83 -15.97
CA GLY A 32 -16.40 -7.99 -15.51
C GLY A 32 -16.27 -8.38 -14.04
N GLY A 33 -15.06 -8.77 -13.65
CA GLY A 33 -14.71 -9.04 -12.25
C GLY A 33 -14.37 -7.75 -11.50
N THR A 34 -14.36 -7.82 -10.18
CA THR A 34 -13.87 -6.73 -9.32
C THR A 34 -12.42 -6.99 -8.88
N ASP A 35 -11.65 -5.92 -8.72
CA ASP A 35 -10.29 -5.88 -8.18
C ASP A 35 -10.27 -5.47 -6.70
N LYS A 36 -11.41 -5.05 -6.14
CA LYS A 36 -11.53 -4.52 -4.78
C LYS A 36 -12.52 -5.30 -3.93
N SER A 37 -12.25 -5.36 -2.63
CA SER A 37 -13.13 -5.96 -1.63
C SER A 37 -13.61 -4.91 -0.63
N TYR A 38 -14.92 -4.82 -0.41
CA TYR A 38 -15.54 -3.79 0.44
C TYR A 38 -16.01 -4.31 1.81
N GLY A 39 -15.58 -5.50 2.23
CA GLY A 39 -16.06 -6.15 3.45
C GLY A 39 -15.92 -5.31 4.72
N ILE A 40 -14.76 -4.68 4.95
CA ILE A 40 -14.53 -3.80 6.11
C ILE A 40 -15.45 -2.57 6.05
N HIS A 41 -15.73 -2.05 4.85
CA HIS A 41 -16.63 -0.91 4.67
C HIS A 41 -18.09 -1.30 4.97
N VAL A 42 -18.53 -2.49 4.53
CA VAL A 42 -19.86 -3.02 4.85
C VAL A 42 -20.00 -3.30 6.35
N ALA A 43 -18.97 -3.83 7.00
CA ALA A 43 -18.96 -4.07 8.45
C ALA A 43 -19.15 -2.76 9.24
N ARG A 44 -18.49 -1.67 8.81
CA ARG A 44 -18.71 -0.34 9.39
C ARG A 44 -20.15 0.13 9.21
N LEU A 45 -20.72 0.00 8.01
CA LEU A 45 -22.11 0.35 7.75
C LEU A 45 -23.10 -0.49 8.59
N ALA A 46 -22.74 -1.73 8.90
CA ALA A 46 -23.51 -2.62 9.76
C ALA A 46 -23.39 -2.29 11.27
N GLY A 47 -22.62 -1.27 11.65
CA GLY A 47 -22.47 -0.86 13.05
C GLY A 47 -21.51 -1.73 13.86
N VAL A 48 -20.60 -2.45 13.21
CA VAL A 48 -19.53 -3.17 13.90
C VAL A 48 -18.65 -2.17 14.66
N PRO A 49 -18.29 -2.43 15.94
CA PRO A 49 -17.51 -1.49 16.75
C PRO A 49 -16.17 -1.10 16.11
N ASP A 50 -15.78 0.17 16.24
CA ASP A 50 -14.58 0.73 15.61
C ASP A 50 -13.30 -0.05 15.94
N ARG A 51 -13.14 -0.50 17.19
CA ARG A 51 -12.00 -1.33 17.62
C ARG A 51 -11.83 -2.61 16.79
N VAL A 52 -12.94 -3.19 16.31
CA VAL A 52 -12.93 -4.40 15.48
C VAL A 52 -12.58 -4.05 14.04
N ILE A 53 -13.11 -2.92 13.54
CA ILE A 53 -12.78 -2.40 12.21
C ILE A 53 -11.29 -2.06 12.10
N GLU A 54 -10.73 -1.40 13.11
CA GLU A 54 -9.30 -1.08 13.19
C GLU A 54 -8.45 -2.35 13.17
N ARG A 55 -8.77 -3.33 14.02
CA ARG A 55 -8.05 -4.60 14.06
C ARG A 55 -8.13 -5.35 12.72
N ALA A 56 -9.28 -5.34 12.06
CA ALA A 56 -9.44 -5.97 10.75
C ALA A 56 -8.57 -5.29 9.68
N ARG A 57 -8.41 -3.96 9.75
CA ARG A 57 -7.51 -3.21 8.84
C ARG A 57 -6.04 -3.58 9.06
N GLU A 58 -5.58 -3.65 10.31
CA GLU A 58 -4.21 -4.09 10.62
C GLU A 58 -3.91 -5.47 10.03
N ILE A 59 -4.83 -6.43 10.26
CA ILE A 59 -4.66 -7.80 9.74
C ILE A 59 -4.68 -7.81 8.20
N LEU A 60 -5.51 -6.99 7.56
CA LEU A 60 -5.55 -6.87 6.11
C LEU A 60 -4.21 -6.35 5.56
N GLU A 61 -3.63 -5.32 6.18
CA GLU A 61 -2.32 -4.80 5.79
C GLU A 61 -1.24 -5.89 5.87
N ASP A 62 -1.20 -6.66 6.96
CA ASP A 62 -0.25 -7.77 7.12
C ASP A 62 -0.43 -8.86 6.04
N LEU A 63 -1.67 -9.20 5.71
CA LEU A 63 -1.99 -10.20 4.69
C LEU A 63 -1.66 -9.72 3.27
N GLU A 64 -1.90 -8.44 2.97
CA GLU A 64 -1.54 -7.83 1.69
C GLU A 64 -0.03 -7.75 1.50
N GLU A 65 0.72 -7.39 2.55
CA GLU A 65 2.19 -7.44 2.52
C GLU A 65 2.70 -8.87 2.27
N GLY A 66 2.11 -9.87 2.92
CA GLY A 66 2.45 -11.27 2.70
C GLY A 66 2.13 -11.74 1.27
N ALA A 67 0.96 -11.36 0.76
CA ALA A 67 0.53 -11.71 -0.60
C ALA A 67 1.42 -11.07 -1.67
N GLU A 68 1.86 -9.82 -1.49
CA GLU A 68 2.81 -9.16 -2.41
C GLU A 68 4.17 -9.84 -2.45
N ARG A 69 4.67 -10.34 -1.31
CA ARG A 69 5.91 -11.15 -1.26
C ARG A 69 5.75 -12.43 -2.08
N VAL A 70 4.61 -13.11 -1.94
CA VAL A 70 4.32 -14.34 -2.70
C VAL A 70 4.18 -14.03 -4.19
N ARG A 71 3.45 -12.97 -4.58
CA ARG A 71 3.31 -12.57 -5.99
C ARG A 71 4.65 -12.30 -6.66
N LYS A 72 5.54 -11.55 -6.00
CA LYS A 72 6.91 -11.29 -6.51
C LYS A 72 7.74 -12.57 -6.64
N ALA A 73 7.55 -13.54 -5.74
CA ALA A 73 8.21 -14.83 -5.84
C ALA A 73 7.69 -15.68 -7.02
N VAL A 74 6.42 -15.54 -7.39
CA VAL A 74 5.76 -16.26 -8.50
C VAL A 74 6.01 -15.61 -9.87
N GLU A 75 6.22 -14.30 -9.94
CA GLU A 75 6.50 -13.57 -11.20
C GLU A 75 7.96 -13.70 -11.70
N ALA A 76 8.87 -14.23 -10.88
CA ALA A 76 10.22 -14.56 -11.33
C ALA A 76 10.17 -15.69 -12.39
N PRO A 77 10.91 -15.59 -13.51
CA PRO A 77 10.85 -16.60 -14.56
C PRO A 77 11.51 -17.89 -14.06
N ARG A 78 10.71 -18.85 -13.60
CA ARG A 78 11.17 -20.16 -13.13
C ARG A 78 10.57 -21.28 -13.97
N LYS A 79 11.44 -22.02 -14.67
CA LYS A 79 11.10 -23.30 -15.31
C LYS A 79 10.98 -24.37 -14.20
N GLY A 80 9.77 -24.86 -13.92
CA GLY A 80 9.54 -25.96 -12.96
C GLY A 80 8.06 -26.16 -12.58
N PRO A 81 7.69 -27.32 -12.01
CA PRO A 81 6.30 -27.67 -11.69
C PRO A 81 5.71 -26.79 -10.59
N ARG A 82 4.52 -26.23 -10.86
CA ARG A 82 4.00 -24.97 -10.29
C ARG A 82 3.29 -25.06 -8.92
N GLN A 83 3.23 -26.22 -8.26
CA GLN A 83 2.29 -26.41 -7.16
C GLN A 83 2.92 -26.56 -5.76
N ALA A 84 4.22 -26.86 -5.66
CA ALA A 84 4.89 -27.02 -4.36
C ALA A 84 5.37 -25.70 -3.72
N PHE A 85 5.56 -24.64 -4.52
CA PHE A 85 6.24 -23.41 -4.08
C PHE A 85 5.31 -22.30 -3.56
N LEU A 86 3.99 -22.49 -3.52
CA LEU A 86 3.05 -21.44 -3.09
C LEU A 86 3.11 -21.17 -1.57
N PHE A 87 3.67 -22.11 -0.79
CA PHE A 87 3.77 -22.04 0.67
C PHE A 87 5.21 -21.96 1.19
N GLU A 88 6.21 -22.12 0.32
CA GLU A 88 7.63 -21.95 0.69
C GLU A 88 8.02 -20.50 0.45
N LEU A 89 7.83 -19.68 1.49
CA LEU A 89 8.41 -18.35 1.52
C LEU A 89 9.93 -18.50 1.39
N PRO A 90 10.59 -17.87 0.40
CA PRO A 90 12.05 -17.93 0.32
C PRO A 90 12.64 -17.45 1.65
N PRO A 91 13.59 -18.18 2.25
CA PRO A 91 14.07 -17.90 3.58
C PRO A 91 14.65 -16.48 3.64
N ASP A 92 14.19 -15.71 4.62
CA ASP A 92 14.64 -14.34 4.82
C ASP A 92 16.15 -14.35 5.16
N PRO A 93 16.98 -13.61 4.42
CA PRO A 93 18.43 -13.63 4.59
C PRO A 93 18.88 -13.13 5.98
N ALA A 94 18.10 -12.27 6.63
CA ALA A 94 18.36 -11.83 8.01
C ALA A 94 18.10 -12.97 9.01
N LEU A 95 17.02 -13.74 8.81
CA LEU A 95 16.70 -14.91 9.64
C LEU A 95 17.78 -16.00 9.55
N GLU A 96 18.28 -16.26 8.35
CA GLU A 96 19.36 -17.26 8.16
C GLU A 96 20.67 -16.84 8.81
N LYS A 97 20.97 -15.53 8.81
CA LYS A 97 22.14 -15.00 9.51
C LYS A 97 21.96 -15.06 11.03
N LEU A 98 20.76 -14.74 11.51
CA LEU A 98 20.44 -14.78 12.94
C LEU A 98 20.59 -16.19 13.53
N LYS A 99 20.13 -17.23 12.82
CA LYS A 99 20.30 -18.64 13.25
C LYS A 99 21.76 -19.09 13.36
N LYS A 100 22.67 -18.44 12.64
CA LYS A 100 24.11 -18.78 12.60
C LYS A 100 24.95 -17.99 13.60
N LEU A 101 24.36 -17.03 14.32
CA LEU A 101 25.08 -16.25 15.33
C LEU A 101 25.30 -17.08 16.59
N ASP A 102 26.55 -17.13 17.02
CA ASP A 102 26.96 -17.74 18.29
C ASP A 102 27.03 -16.67 19.37
N LEU A 103 25.98 -16.61 20.19
CA LEU A 103 25.83 -15.60 21.25
C LEU A 103 26.86 -15.77 22.39
N GLU A 104 27.41 -16.97 22.57
CA GLU A 104 28.33 -17.25 23.68
C GLU A 104 29.75 -16.74 23.38
N ARG A 105 30.06 -16.47 22.11
CA ARG A 105 31.40 -16.10 21.65
C ARG A 105 31.50 -14.70 21.04
N LEU A 106 30.38 -13.98 20.95
CA LEU A 106 30.35 -12.62 20.42
C LEU A 106 30.90 -11.63 21.44
N SER A 107 31.84 -10.78 21.00
CA SER A 107 32.18 -9.59 21.77
C SER A 107 31.04 -8.57 21.70
N PRO A 108 30.92 -7.65 22.68
CA PRO A 108 29.92 -6.58 22.63
C PRO A 108 29.99 -5.74 21.34
N LEU A 109 31.19 -5.54 20.78
CA LEU A 109 31.37 -4.80 19.53
C LEU A 109 30.86 -5.61 18.33
N ASP A 110 31.19 -6.90 18.27
CA ASP A 110 30.75 -7.79 17.19
C ASP A 110 29.23 -7.97 17.21
N ALA A 111 28.62 -8.02 18.39
CA ALA A 111 27.17 -8.05 18.53
C ALA A 111 26.52 -6.80 17.93
N LEU A 112 27.05 -5.60 18.19
CA LEU A 112 26.55 -4.36 17.60
C LEU A 112 26.71 -4.33 16.08
N LEU A 113 27.83 -4.81 15.56
CA LEU A 113 28.07 -4.92 14.12
C LEU A 113 27.09 -5.92 13.46
N ALA A 114 26.90 -7.09 14.06
CA ALA A 114 25.96 -8.10 13.58
C ALA A 114 24.52 -7.58 13.58
N LEU A 115 24.10 -6.86 14.62
CA LEU A 115 22.78 -6.23 14.70
C LEU A 115 22.57 -5.17 13.62
N LYS A 116 23.58 -4.34 13.35
CA LYS A 116 23.53 -3.34 12.28
C LYS A 116 23.33 -4.01 10.91
N GLU A 117 24.08 -5.08 10.64
CA GLU A 117 23.96 -5.83 9.39
C GLU A 117 22.59 -6.52 9.25
N LEU A 118 22.05 -7.08 10.34
CA LEU A 118 20.70 -7.64 10.36
C LEU A 118 19.63 -6.58 10.09
N GLN A 119 19.79 -5.37 10.64
CA GLN A 119 18.89 -4.26 10.38
C GLN A 119 18.90 -3.84 8.91
N GLU A 120 20.08 -3.84 8.26
CA GLU A 120 20.21 -3.54 6.83
C GLU A 120 19.56 -4.63 5.96
N LEU A 121 19.75 -5.91 6.29
CA LEU A 121 19.13 -7.04 5.60
C LEU A 121 17.60 -7.06 5.74
N ALA A 122 17.06 -6.66 6.90
CA ALA A 122 15.63 -6.61 7.18
C ALA A 122 14.93 -5.34 6.63
N GLY A 123 15.64 -4.46 5.90
CA GLY A 123 15.07 -3.22 5.34
C GLY A 123 14.84 -2.11 6.37
N GLY A 124 15.56 -2.15 7.49
CA GLY A 124 15.44 -1.26 8.64
C GLY A 124 16.00 0.15 8.40
N ARG A 125 15.34 0.94 7.53
CA ARG A 125 15.23 2.40 7.70
C ARG A 125 13.78 2.83 7.55
N ARG A 126 12.95 2.50 8.54
CA ARG A 126 11.76 3.30 8.83
C ARG A 126 12.24 4.66 9.38
N LYS A 127 12.64 5.59 8.49
CA LYS A 127 12.75 7.01 8.84
C LYS A 127 11.36 7.43 9.38
N GLY A 128 11.36 8.06 10.55
CA GLY A 128 10.20 8.37 11.40
C GLY A 128 8.84 8.46 10.71
N ARG A 129 7.89 7.63 11.18
CA ARG A 129 6.46 7.93 11.13
C ARG A 129 6.25 9.20 11.95
N GLY A 130 6.30 10.36 11.28
CA GLY A 130 6.26 11.68 11.90
C GLY A 130 5.85 12.77 10.91
N ALA A 131 4.65 12.64 10.34
CA ALA A 131 3.85 13.76 9.84
C ALA A 131 2.38 13.40 10.10
N PRO A 132 1.46 14.34 10.43
CA PRO A 132 1.47 15.75 10.01
C PRO A 132 1.06 16.78 11.09
N ARG A 133 1.45 18.05 10.93
CA ARG A 133 0.60 19.17 11.30
C ARG A 133 0.58 20.15 10.14
N LYS A 134 -0.53 20.17 9.40
CA LYS A 134 -0.86 21.24 8.47
C LYS A 134 -0.83 22.55 9.28
N ARG A 135 0.22 23.37 9.15
CA ARG A 135 0.13 24.78 9.53
C ARG A 135 -0.78 25.45 8.52
N GLY A 136 -1.80 26.10 9.05
CA GLY A 136 -2.77 26.85 8.27
C GLY A 136 -2.10 27.87 7.36
N ARG A 137 -2.70 28.03 6.19
CA ARG A 137 -2.47 29.16 5.29
C ARG A 137 -2.97 30.42 5.99
N PRO A 138 -2.16 31.48 6.20
CA PRO A 138 -2.71 32.78 6.49
C PRO A 138 -2.85 33.60 5.20
N GLY A 139 -3.99 34.28 5.10
CA GLY A 139 -4.17 35.62 4.53
C GLY A 139 -3.75 35.86 3.08
N LYS A 140 -4.73 36.00 2.19
CA LYS A 140 -4.62 36.94 1.08
C LYS A 140 -5.15 38.30 1.56
N GLU A 141 -4.24 39.19 1.92
CA GLU A 141 -4.40 40.64 2.00
C GLU A 141 -3.19 41.16 1.21
N GLY A 142 -3.32 41.85 0.08
CA GLY A 142 -3.89 43.19 -0.04
C GLY A 142 -2.70 44.16 -0.18
N GLU A 143 -2.70 44.99 -1.24
CA GLU A 143 -1.78 46.11 -1.53
C GLU A 143 -0.39 45.74 -2.14
N LYS A 144 0.11 46.37 -3.21
CA LYS A 144 0.03 47.80 -3.61
C LYS A 144 0.32 48.01 -5.11
N GLU A 145 -0.27 49.09 -5.62
CA GLU A 145 -0.03 49.77 -6.89
C GLU A 145 1.37 50.42 -7.02
N GLU A 146 1.57 51.06 -8.18
CA GLU A 146 2.71 51.85 -8.70
C GLU A 146 3.74 51.03 -9.47
N GLY A 147 4.06 51.30 -10.75
CA GLY A 147 3.70 52.36 -11.67
C GLY A 147 4.74 52.41 -12.81
N GLN A 148 4.42 53.14 -13.89
CA GLN A 148 5.26 53.51 -15.06
C GLN A 148 5.29 52.46 -16.19
N GLY A 149 4.60 52.68 -17.31
CA GLY A 149 5.05 53.46 -18.48
C GLY A 149 5.63 52.47 -19.50
N THR A 150 5.21 52.32 -20.77
CA THR A 150 5.07 53.29 -21.87
C THR A 150 4.65 52.53 -23.16
N GLY A 151 3.94 53.20 -24.08
CA GLY A 151 3.83 52.85 -25.53
C GLY A 151 2.50 52.18 -25.93
N ARG A 152 1.49 52.87 -26.49
CA ARG A 152 1.29 53.17 -27.95
C ARG A 152 1.72 51.97 -28.82
N THR A 153 0.83 51.28 -29.54
CA THR A 153 0.15 51.69 -30.79
C THR A 153 -1.10 50.80 -31.06
N LEU A 154 -2.28 51.37 -31.36
CA LEU A 154 -2.97 51.35 -32.68
C LEU A 154 -2.73 50.11 -33.57
N PHE A 155 -3.75 49.26 -33.80
CA PHE A 155 -4.53 49.23 -35.05
C PHE A 155 -5.78 48.34 -34.93
N GLU A 156 -6.82 48.72 -35.67
CA GLU A 156 -8.16 48.14 -35.76
C GLU A 156 -8.25 46.86 -36.62
N SER A 157 -9.42 46.20 -36.50
CA SER A 157 -10.09 45.22 -37.38
C SER A 157 -9.73 43.75 -37.24
#